data_AF-A0A0K0EJ32-F1
#
_entry.id   AF-A0A0K0EJ32-F1
#
_cell.length_a   1.000
_cell.length_b   1.000
_cell.length_c   1.000
_cell.angle_alpha   90.00
_cell.angle_beta   90.00
_cell.angle_gamma   90.00
#
_symmetry.space_group_name_H-M   'P 1'
#
loop_
_entity.id
_entity.type
_entity.pdbx_description
1 polymer ?
#
loop_
_entity_poly.entity_id
_entity_poly.type
_entity_poly.pdbx_seq_one_letter_code
_entity_poly.pdbx_strand_id
1 'polypeptide(L)'
;MRYFIFLFFISILILITNGYIKSNLNSTNEKNNSNNNNYKKYIYNRKVIPEKYFVAPKYKLATCSVHKSFSAMFTSILCYLDMEKVFFKKYNHLADFTFKFKPCIHKKNNTITSFNQLIRVHGKGGRNNFLKNWKVIMIVRNPIERFISGFVHICYKREKRGIGHTKEFCLGCYSNFKCFVEKMYRIIKDGYSSMFKAYRPLKTHFFPQTMQCNYRINKNKFTILKYDPKNLDTFYKSLEKIFLEQNVPREKVDFIDKEIRSRRIHHSTTGKQKTVEFIEKFYKEKNTLEKLIKIYYSDFIEFGFKIPKI
;
A
#
# COMPACT_ATOMS: atom_id res chain seq x y z
N MET A 1 56.27 3.96 38.47
CA MET A 1 55.20 3.07 38.97
C MET A 1 53.78 3.67 38.85
N ARG A 2 53.53 4.94 39.20
CA ARG A 2 52.20 5.60 39.08
C ARG A 2 51.57 5.57 37.66
N TYR A 3 52.36 5.72 36.60
CA TYR A 3 51.86 5.69 35.22
C TYR A 3 51.29 4.33 34.79
N PHE A 4 51.88 3.21 35.24
CA PHE A 4 51.40 1.88 34.91
C PHE A 4 50.04 1.58 35.54
N ILE A 5 49.81 2.08 36.77
CA ILE A 5 48.52 1.95 37.46
C ILE A 5 47.43 2.70 36.68
N PHE A 6 47.71 3.90 36.18
CA PHE A 6 46.74 4.69 35.41
C PHE A 6 46.37 4.03 34.08
N LEU A 7 47.34 3.50 33.34
CA LEU A 7 47.09 2.75 32.08
C LEU A 7 46.25 1.48 32.33
N PHE A 8 46.50 0.79 33.44
CA PHE A 8 45.72 -0.39 33.83
C PHE A 8 44.24 -0.03 34.07
N PHE A 9 43.95 1.04 34.80
CA PHE A 9 42.57 1.50 35.03
C PHE A 9 41.86 1.92 33.74
N ILE A 10 42.54 2.61 32.82
CA ILE A 10 41.97 2.96 31.51
C ILE A 10 41.63 1.70 30.71
N SER A 11 42.53 0.71 30.68
CA SER A 11 42.28 -0.54 29.94
C SER A 11 41.06 -1.31 30.48
N ILE A 12 40.90 -1.36 31.81
CA ILE A 12 39.73 -1.95 32.46
C ILE A 12 38.46 -1.19 32.10
N LEU A 13 38.48 0.15 32.14
CA LEU A 13 37.32 0.96 31.79
C LEU A 13 36.89 0.76 30.33
N ILE A 14 37.84 0.65 29.41
CA ILE A 14 37.58 0.34 27.99
C ILE A 14 36.97 -1.05 27.83
N LEU A 15 37.47 -2.06 28.56
CA LEU A 15 36.90 -3.42 28.53
C LEU A 15 35.47 -3.47 29.09
N ILE A 16 35.20 -2.76 30.19
CA ILE A 16 33.85 -2.69 30.79
C ILE A 16 32.88 -1.99 29.85
N THR A 17 33.28 -0.85 29.27
CA THR A 17 32.44 -0.10 28.31
C THR A 17 32.16 -0.91 27.04
N ASN A 18 33.17 -1.59 26.48
CA ASN A 18 32.99 -2.49 25.33
C ASN A 18 32.08 -3.68 25.67
N GLY A 19 32.23 -4.28 26.86
CA GLY A 19 31.36 -5.35 27.34
C GLY A 19 29.90 -4.90 27.47
N TYR A 20 29.68 -3.71 28.04
CA TYR A 20 28.35 -3.11 28.20
C TYR A 20 27.69 -2.75 26.86
N ILE A 21 28.46 -2.22 25.90
CA ILE A 21 27.97 -1.94 24.54
C ILE A 21 27.56 -3.25 23.85
N LYS A 22 28.39 -4.30 23.94
CA LYS A 22 28.12 -5.60 23.32
C LYS A 22 26.88 -6.28 23.92
N SER A 23 26.70 -6.22 25.25
CA SER A 23 25.52 -6.80 25.91
C SER A 23 24.22 -6.08 25.51
N ASN A 24 24.23 -4.74 25.44
CA ASN A 24 23.08 -3.95 24.99
C ASN A 24 22.72 -4.20 23.51
N LEU A 25 23.73 -4.34 22.64
CA LEU A 25 23.53 -4.74 21.24
C LEU A 25 22.90 -6.13 21.13
N ASN A 26 23.38 -7.11 21.90
CA ASN A 26 22.82 -8.46 21.91
C ASN A 26 21.38 -8.48 22.43
N SER A 27 21.08 -7.79 23.53
CA SER A 27 19.71 -7.67 24.08
C SER A 27 18.75 -7.02 23.07
N THR A 28 19.23 -6.00 22.35
CA THR A 28 18.43 -5.33 21.30
C THR A 28 18.18 -6.27 20.12
N ASN A 29 19.18 -7.05 19.70
CA ASN A 29 19.06 -8.04 18.63
C ASN A 29 18.12 -9.20 19.01
N GLU A 30 18.19 -9.71 20.24
CA GLU A 30 17.27 -10.74 20.74
C GLU A 30 15.83 -10.23 20.83
N LYS A 31 15.61 -9.03 21.37
CA LYS A 31 14.27 -8.40 21.38
C LYS A 31 13.74 -8.21 19.96
N ASN A 32 14.59 -7.77 19.03
CA ASN A 32 14.22 -7.65 17.62
C ASN A 32 13.88 -9.02 17.00
N ASN A 33 14.67 -10.07 17.27
CA ASN A 33 14.41 -11.42 16.76
C ASN A 33 13.14 -12.05 17.34
N SER A 34 12.92 -11.95 18.66
CA SER A 34 11.72 -12.44 19.33
C SER A 34 10.47 -11.71 18.83
N ASN A 35 10.54 -10.38 18.73
CA ASN A 35 9.49 -9.58 18.11
C ASN A 35 9.23 -10.00 16.66
N ASN A 36 10.27 -10.09 15.84
CA ASN A 36 10.17 -10.51 14.44
C ASN A 36 9.52 -11.90 14.30
N ASN A 37 9.85 -12.86 15.16
CA ASN A 37 9.24 -14.18 15.17
C ASN A 37 7.75 -14.14 15.55
N ASN A 38 7.38 -13.34 16.55
CA ASN A 38 5.97 -13.10 16.89
C ASN A 38 5.20 -12.45 15.72
N TYR A 39 5.82 -11.54 14.97
CA TYR A 39 5.19 -10.93 13.82
C TYR A 39 5.09 -11.85 12.59
N LYS A 40 6.08 -12.75 12.37
CA LYS A 40 6.06 -13.72 11.27
C LYS A 40 4.82 -14.61 11.29
N LYS A 41 4.22 -14.86 12.47
CA LYS A 41 2.97 -15.64 12.63
C LYS A 41 1.79 -15.07 11.82
N TYR A 42 1.80 -13.77 11.51
CA TYR A 42 0.73 -13.11 10.75
C TYR A 42 0.96 -13.09 9.23
N ILE A 43 1.98 -13.81 8.72
CA ILE A 43 2.29 -13.85 7.28
C ILE A 43 1.49 -14.97 6.62
N TYR A 44 0.50 -14.61 5.79
CA TYR A 44 -0.40 -15.56 5.14
C TYR A 44 0.02 -15.90 3.71
N ASN A 45 0.09 -17.19 3.41
CA ASN A 45 0.47 -17.71 2.08
C ASN A 45 -0.73 -17.92 1.13
N ARG A 46 -1.96 -17.66 1.60
CA ARG A 46 -3.20 -17.94 0.87
C ARG A 46 -3.88 -16.65 0.45
N LYS A 47 -4.47 -16.65 -0.76
CA LYS A 47 -5.23 -15.52 -1.29
C LYS A 47 -6.49 -15.28 -0.44
N VAL A 48 -6.60 -14.08 0.12
CA VAL A 48 -7.78 -13.62 0.90
C VAL A 48 -8.54 -12.48 0.20
N ILE A 49 -7.86 -11.73 -0.67
CA ILE A 49 -8.40 -10.60 -1.40
C ILE A 49 -8.36 -10.92 -2.91
N PRO A 50 -9.49 -10.80 -3.62
CA PRO A 50 -9.52 -10.92 -5.08
C PRO A 50 -8.61 -9.89 -5.74
N GLU A 51 -7.86 -10.31 -6.75
CA GLU A 51 -7.02 -9.41 -7.54
C GLU A 51 -7.88 -8.76 -8.62
N LYS A 52 -7.52 -7.53 -8.99
CA LYS A 52 -8.11 -6.84 -10.13
C LYS A 52 -7.02 -6.10 -10.88
N TYR A 53 -6.89 -6.41 -12.16
CA TYR A 53 -5.91 -5.78 -13.03
C TYR A 53 -6.56 -4.81 -14.00
N PHE A 54 -5.86 -3.70 -14.25
CA PHE A 54 -6.18 -2.77 -15.34
C PHE A 54 -4.97 -2.69 -16.26
N VAL A 55 -5.22 -2.56 -17.57
CA VAL A 55 -4.17 -2.65 -18.59
C VAL A 55 -4.27 -1.52 -19.61
N ALA A 56 -3.11 -1.11 -20.14
CA ALA A 56 -2.98 -0.31 -21.35
C ALA A 56 -2.07 -1.07 -22.33
N PRO A 57 -2.62 -2.03 -23.11
CA PRO A 57 -1.82 -3.01 -23.85
C PRO A 57 -0.91 -2.40 -24.92
N LYS A 58 -1.32 -1.29 -25.54
CA LYS A 58 -0.51 -0.53 -26.51
C LYS A 58 0.87 -0.19 -25.95
N TYR A 59 0.95 0.08 -24.65
CA TYR A 59 2.16 0.48 -23.93
C TYR A 59 2.68 -0.63 -23.02
N LYS A 60 2.12 -1.86 -23.09
CA LYS A 60 2.54 -3.00 -22.24
C LYS A 60 2.53 -2.68 -20.73
N LEU A 61 1.62 -1.80 -20.32
CA LEU A 61 1.43 -1.38 -18.93
C LEU A 61 0.27 -2.14 -18.30
N ALA A 62 0.44 -2.54 -17.05
CA ALA A 62 -0.62 -3.09 -16.24
C ALA A 62 -0.49 -2.65 -14.78
N THR A 63 -1.58 -2.72 -14.03
CA THR A 63 -1.54 -2.55 -12.57
C THR A 63 -2.37 -3.58 -11.87
N CYS A 64 -1.95 -3.98 -10.67
CA CYS A 64 -2.87 -4.57 -9.71
C CYS A 64 -3.40 -3.47 -8.77
N SER A 65 -4.72 -3.36 -8.67
CA SER A 65 -5.37 -2.28 -7.91
C SER A 65 -5.27 -2.49 -6.40
N VAL A 66 -4.30 -1.83 -5.76
CA VAL A 66 -4.21 -1.72 -4.30
C VAL A 66 -5.01 -0.50 -3.83
N HIS A 67 -6.13 -0.73 -3.15
CA HIS A 67 -6.99 0.37 -2.73
C HIS A 67 -6.27 1.32 -1.76
N LYS A 68 -6.55 2.62 -1.84
CA LYS A 68 -5.98 3.70 -0.99
C LYS A 68 -4.50 4.01 -1.20
N SER A 69 -3.87 3.42 -2.22
CA SER A 69 -2.49 3.66 -2.63
C SER A 69 -2.47 4.21 -4.07
N PHE A 70 -3.16 5.34 -4.33
CA PHE A 70 -3.26 5.98 -5.65
C PHE A 70 -3.97 5.15 -6.75
N SER A 71 -4.55 3.98 -6.42
CA SER A 71 -5.19 3.05 -7.37
C SER A 71 -6.26 3.65 -8.27
N ALA A 72 -7.14 4.52 -7.77
CA ALA A 72 -8.17 5.12 -8.61
C ALA A 72 -7.57 6.04 -9.68
N MET A 73 -6.53 6.82 -9.33
CA MET A 73 -5.86 7.72 -10.27
C MET A 73 -5.04 6.91 -11.27
N PHE A 74 -4.34 5.89 -10.81
CA PHE A 74 -3.59 5.04 -11.72
C PHE A 74 -4.48 4.24 -12.67
N THR A 75 -5.65 3.79 -12.20
CA THR A 75 -6.66 3.19 -13.07
C THR A 75 -7.16 4.19 -14.11
N SER A 76 -7.44 5.43 -13.70
CA SER A 76 -7.82 6.51 -14.62
C SER A 76 -6.78 6.71 -15.72
N ILE A 77 -5.50 6.79 -15.36
CA ILE A 77 -4.38 6.90 -16.30
C ILE A 77 -4.36 5.73 -17.28
N LEU A 78 -4.46 4.49 -16.81
CA LEU A 78 -4.45 3.33 -17.71
C LEU A 78 -5.70 3.30 -18.62
N CYS A 79 -6.87 3.70 -18.14
CA CYS A 79 -8.06 3.85 -18.97
C CYS A 79 -7.87 4.95 -20.04
N TYR A 80 -7.28 6.08 -19.68
CA TYR A 80 -6.93 7.14 -20.63
C TYR A 80 -5.94 6.64 -21.70
N LEU A 81 -4.88 5.96 -21.30
CA LEU A 81 -3.87 5.42 -22.21
C LEU A 81 -4.42 4.30 -23.12
N ASP A 82 -5.36 3.49 -22.64
CA ASP A 82 -5.98 2.40 -23.39
C ASP A 82 -7.07 2.88 -24.37
N MET A 83 -7.81 3.94 -24.02
CA MET A 83 -8.99 4.37 -24.77
C MET A 83 -9.27 5.87 -24.71
N GLU A 84 -8.26 6.70 -24.96
CA GLU A 84 -8.30 8.16 -24.89
C GLU A 84 -9.58 8.81 -25.43
N LYS A 85 -9.96 8.52 -26.69
CA LYS A 85 -11.17 9.10 -27.31
C LYS A 85 -12.44 8.74 -26.54
N VAL A 86 -12.53 7.52 -25.99
CA VAL A 86 -13.67 7.07 -25.18
C VAL A 86 -13.62 7.68 -23.78
N PHE A 87 -12.43 7.87 -23.23
CA PHE A 87 -12.22 8.53 -21.95
C PHE A 87 -12.71 9.99 -21.99
N PHE A 88 -12.25 10.76 -22.98
CA PHE A 88 -12.60 12.18 -23.11
C PHE A 88 -14.05 12.45 -23.52
N LYS A 89 -14.77 11.46 -24.08
CA LYS A 89 -16.23 11.56 -24.24
C LYS A 89 -16.99 11.67 -22.92
N LYS A 90 -16.37 11.28 -21.80
CA LYS A 90 -17.03 11.24 -20.49
C LYS A 90 -16.35 12.12 -19.44
N TYR A 91 -15.04 12.24 -19.49
CA TYR A 91 -14.24 12.89 -18.45
C TYR A 91 -13.31 13.91 -19.07
N ASN A 92 -13.31 15.13 -18.54
CA ASN A 92 -12.39 16.18 -18.99
C ASN A 92 -11.02 16.02 -18.32
N HIS A 93 -11.00 15.51 -17.10
CA HIS A 93 -9.81 15.34 -16.28
C HIS A 93 -9.64 13.90 -15.81
N LEU A 94 -8.38 13.51 -15.55
CA LEU A 94 -8.08 12.21 -14.95
C LEU A 94 -8.74 12.05 -13.57
N ALA A 95 -8.90 13.17 -12.86
CA ALA A 95 -9.50 13.23 -11.53
C ALA A 95 -11.02 12.98 -11.50
N ASP A 96 -11.70 13.12 -12.64
CA ASP A 96 -13.16 12.93 -12.77
C ASP A 96 -13.55 11.44 -12.79
N PHE A 97 -12.55 10.57 -12.98
CA PHE A 97 -12.74 9.15 -13.10
C PHE A 97 -13.50 8.53 -11.91
N THR A 98 -14.41 7.64 -12.26
CA THR A 98 -15.12 6.79 -11.30
C THR A 98 -15.09 5.34 -11.74
N PHE A 99 -15.14 4.41 -10.77
CA PHE A 99 -15.31 2.98 -11.07
C PHE A 99 -16.68 2.63 -11.72
N LYS A 100 -17.53 3.62 -12.02
CA LYS A 100 -18.73 3.47 -12.86
C LYS A 100 -18.43 3.60 -14.36
N PHE A 101 -17.18 3.85 -14.76
CA PHE A 101 -16.77 3.92 -16.16
C PHE A 101 -16.72 2.54 -16.82
N LYS A 102 -17.91 1.98 -17.11
CA LYS A 102 -18.08 0.62 -17.66
C LYS A 102 -17.16 0.29 -18.85
N PRO A 103 -16.95 1.18 -19.86
CA PRO A 103 -16.09 0.88 -21.00
C PRO A 103 -14.69 0.41 -20.62
N CYS A 104 -14.09 1.00 -19.59
CA CYS A 104 -12.83 0.53 -19.05
C CYS A 104 -13.04 -0.57 -18.00
N ILE A 105 -13.91 -0.35 -17.01
CA ILE A 105 -14.00 -1.22 -15.83
C ILE A 105 -14.48 -2.65 -16.13
N HIS A 106 -15.35 -2.80 -17.14
CA HIS A 106 -15.94 -4.09 -17.55
C HIS A 106 -15.41 -4.57 -18.91
N LYS A 107 -14.37 -3.94 -19.46
CA LYS A 107 -13.70 -4.44 -20.67
C LYS A 107 -13.22 -5.88 -20.42
N LYS A 108 -13.32 -6.75 -21.43
CA LYS A 108 -12.84 -8.14 -21.36
C LYS A 108 -11.42 -8.23 -20.76
N ASN A 109 -10.51 -7.36 -21.17
CA ASN A 109 -9.12 -7.33 -20.66
C ASN A 109 -8.98 -6.80 -19.22
N ASN A 110 -9.99 -6.15 -18.65
CA ASN A 110 -10.01 -5.69 -17.25
C ASN A 110 -10.85 -6.61 -16.34
N THR A 111 -11.31 -7.76 -16.88
CA THR A 111 -11.85 -8.89 -16.09
C THR A 111 -10.75 -9.83 -15.57
N ILE A 112 -9.48 -9.47 -15.76
CA ILE A 112 -8.33 -10.26 -15.33
C ILE A 112 -8.28 -10.30 -13.79
N THR A 113 -8.40 -11.51 -13.23
CA THR A 113 -8.52 -11.76 -11.77
C THR A 113 -7.27 -12.42 -11.16
N SER A 114 -6.23 -12.64 -11.97
CA SER A 114 -4.94 -13.16 -11.53
C SER A 114 -3.80 -12.75 -12.45
N PHE A 115 -2.58 -12.68 -11.91
CA PHE A 115 -1.37 -12.42 -12.68
C PHE A 115 -1.14 -13.48 -13.78
N ASN A 116 -1.42 -14.75 -13.51
CA ASN A 116 -1.28 -15.81 -14.51
C ASN A 116 -2.26 -15.62 -15.69
N GLN A 117 -3.48 -15.15 -15.41
CA GLN A 117 -4.42 -14.79 -16.46
C GLN A 117 -3.92 -13.56 -17.25
N LEU A 118 -3.29 -12.57 -16.58
CA LEU A 118 -2.66 -11.43 -17.25
C LEU A 118 -1.64 -11.88 -18.29
N ILE A 119 -0.73 -12.79 -17.90
CA ILE A 119 0.27 -13.37 -18.80
C ILE A 119 -0.40 -14.13 -19.94
N ARG A 120 -1.42 -14.96 -19.66
CA ARG A 120 -2.11 -15.74 -20.71
C ARG A 120 -2.80 -14.87 -21.74
N VAL A 121 -3.39 -13.74 -21.34
CA VAL A 121 -4.12 -12.84 -22.25
C VAL A 121 -3.17 -11.96 -23.05
N HIS A 122 -2.07 -11.50 -22.45
CA HIS A 122 -1.21 -10.45 -23.03
C HIS A 122 0.22 -10.90 -23.38
N GLY A 123 0.64 -12.07 -22.92
CA GLY A 123 1.97 -12.64 -23.11
C GLY A 123 2.09 -13.42 -24.41
N LYS A 124 1.77 -12.81 -25.57
CA LYS A 124 2.17 -13.37 -26.87
C LYS A 124 3.70 -13.60 -26.83
N GLY A 125 4.15 -14.80 -27.22
CA GLY A 125 5.55 -15.21 -27.07
C GLY A 125 5.93 -15.77 -25.68
N GLY A 126 4.95 -16.04 -24.83
CA GLY A 126 5.14 -16.76 -23.58
C GLY A 126 5.47 -15.89 -22.36
N ARG A 127 5.65 -16.57 -21.22
CA ARG A 127 5.84 -15.96 -19.89
C ARG A 127 7.07 -15.06 -19.83
N ASN A 128 8.20 -15.51 -20.36
CA ASN A 128 9.46 -14.76 -20.30
C ASN A 128 9.39 -13.48 -21.13
N ASN A 129 8.78 -13.55 -22.32
CA ASN A 129 8.54 -12.39 -23.16
C ASN A 129 7.61 -11.36 -22.47
N PHE A 130 6.56 -11.83 -21.79
CA PHE A 130 5.70 -10.95 -21.00
C PHE A 130 6.50 -10.24 -19.89
N LEU A 131 7.20 -10.99 -19.04
CA LEU A 131 7.92 -10.43 -17.89
C LEU A 131 9.06 -9.49 -18.30
N LYS A 132 9.67 -9.69 -19.47
CA LYS A 132 10.69 -8.80 -20.03
C LYS A 132 10.11 -7.47 -20.52
N ASN A 133 8.96 -7.51 -21.19
CA ASN A 133 8.45 -6.37 -21.95
C ASN A 133 7.33 -5.59 -21.27
N TRP A 134 6.63 -6.21 -20.32
CA TRP A 134 5.52 -5.57 -19.61
C TRP A 134 5.98 -5.03 -18.27
N LYS A 135 5.49 -3.83 -17.92
CA LYS A 135 5.61 -3.29 -16.57
C LYS A 135 4.28 -3.46 -15.85
N VAL A 136 4.23 -4.43 -14.94
CA VAL A 136 3.09 -4.61 -14.03
C VAL A 136 3.37 -3.83 -12.75
N ILE A 137 2.75 -2.67 -12.62
CA ILE A 137 3.02 -1.73 -11.55
C ILE A 137 2.09 -2.01 -10.36
N MET A 138 2.66 -2.14 -9.17
CA MET A 138 1.90 -2.19 -7.92
C MET A 138 2.29 -1.00 -7.06
N ILE A 139 1.34 -0.10 -6.86
CA ILE A 139 1.55 1.10 -6.07
C ILE A 139 1.21 0.80 -4.62
N VAL A 140 2.19 1.02 -3.75
CA VAL A 140 2.08 0.80 -2.29
C VAL A 140 2.18 2.12 -1.56
N ARG A 141 1.68 2.18 -0.34
CA ARG A 141 1.67 3.36 0.52
C ARG A 141 2.05 2.97 1.94
N ASN A 142 2.59 3.92 2.71
CA ASN A 142 2.79 3.71 4.15
C ASN A 142 1.49 3.12 4.77
N PRO A 143 1.56 1.97 5.46
CA PRO A 143 0.35 1.23 5.82
C PRO A 143 -0.53 1.96 6.84
N ILE A 144 0.05 2.79 7.72
CA ILE A 144 -0.72 3.61 8.68
C ILE A 144 -1.44 4.75 7.96
N GLU A 145 -0.73 5.46 7.08
CA GLU A 145 -1.37 6.52 6.28
C GLU A 145 -2.46 5.97 5.35
N ARG A 146 -2.23 4.77 4.79
CA ARG A 146 -3.21 4.04 4.00
C ARG A 146 -4.44 3.69 4.84
N PHE A 147 -4.25 3.16 6.05
CA PHE A 147 -5.33 2.88 7.00
C PHE A 147 -6.14 4.15 7.30
N ILE A 148 -5.48 5.25 7.67
CA ILE A 148 -6.14 6.52 8.01
C ILE A 148 -6.96 7.03 6.81
N SER A 149 -6.39 7.00 5.61
CA SER A 149 -7.11 7.38 4.38
C SER A 149 -8.31 6.47 4.08
N GLY A 150 -8.17 5.17 4.37
CA GLY A 150 -9.26 4.21 4.37
C GLY A 150 -10.36 4.61 5.34
N PHE A 151 -10.01 4.79 6.61
CA PHE A 151 -10.92 5.01 7.71
C PHE A 151 -11.69 6.33 7.59
N VAL A 152 -11.00 7.43 7.28
CA VAL A 152 -11.63 8.75 7.12
C VAL A 152 -12.65 8.74 5.98
N HIS A 153 -12.34 8.09 4.85
CA HIS A 153 -13.28 8.01 3.73
C HIS A 153 -14.40 7.01 4.02
N ILE A 154 -14.06 5.77 4.37
CA ILE A 154 -15.01 4.65 4.39
C ILE A 154 -15.83 4.59 5.67
N CYS A 155 -15.31 5.06 6.79
CA CYS A 155 -16.03 5.02 8.05
C CYS A 155 -16.55 6.39 8.44
N TYR A 156 -15.66 7.33 8.72
CA TYR A 156 -16.05 8.65 9.21
C TYR A 156 -16.98 9.42 8.23
N LYS A 157 -16.58 9.58 6.96
CA LYS A 157 -17.39 10.34 5.98
C LYS A 157 -18.67 9.65 5.57
N ARG A 158 -18.69 8.31 5.53
CA ARG A 158 -19.90 7.55 5.15
C ARG A 158 -20.94 7.58 6.26
N GLU A 159 -20.52 7.43 7.51
CA GLU A 159 -21.38 7.61 8.68
C GLU A 159 -22.03 8.99 8.68
N LYS A 160 -21.22 10.06 8.55
CA LYS A 160 -21.74 11.45 8.53
C LYS A 160 -22.70 11.76 7.38
N ARG A 161 -22.66 10.96 6.30
CA ARG A 161 -23.55 11.11 5.15
C ARG A 161 -24.73 10.14 5.18
N GLY A 162 -24.88 9.35 6.25
CA GLY A 162 -25.93 8.34 6.35
C GLY A 162 -25.86 7.26 5.26
N ILE A 163 -24.66 6.97 4.71
CA ILE A 163 -24.54 6.03 3.60
C ILE A 163 -24.70 4.59 4.13
N GLY A 164 -25.54 3.79 3.45
CA GLY A 164 -25.76 2.38 3.77
C GLY A 164 -24.49 1.51 3.82
N HIS A 165 -24.61 0.34 4.44
CA HIS A 165 -23.54 -0.63 4.72
C HIS A 165 -22.37 -0.13 5.58
N THR A 166 -22.41 1.09 6.11
CA THR A 166 -21.32 1.62 6.94
C THR A 166 -21.04 0.72 8.15
N LYS A 167 -22.07 0.07 8.70
CA LYS A 167 -21.94 -0.93 9.77
C LYS A 167 -20.99 -2.07 9.37
N GLU A 168 -21.18 -2.69 8.22
CA GLU A 168 -20.40 -3.83 7.73
C GLU A 168 -18.99 -3.40 7.28
N PHE A 169 -18.88 -2.26 6.59
CA PHE A 169 -17.60 -1.67 6.19
C PHE A 169 -16.72 -1.35 7.41
N CYS A 170 -17.34 -0.97 8.52
CA CYS A 170 -16.67 -0.45 9.71
C CYS A 170 -16.78 -1.36 10.92
N LEU A 171 -17.07 -2.65 10.73
CA LEU A 171 -17.11 -3.66 11.80
C LEU A 171 -18.07 -3.30 12.96
N GLY A 172 -19.14 -2.55 12.67
CA GLY A 172 -20.08 -2.00 13.64
C GLY A 172 -19.51 -0.90 14.53
N CYS A 173 -18.30 -0.41 14.22
CA CYS A 173 -17.61 0.62 15.00
C CYS A 173 -17.81 2.04 14.47
N TYR A 174 -18.36 2.20 13.25
CA TYR A 174 -18.54 3.50 12.61
C TYR A 174 -17.25 4.34 12.66
N SER A 175 -17.27 5.58 13.13
CA SER A 175 -16.10 6.46 13.29
C SER A 175 -15.22 6.19 14.52
N ASN A 176 -15.53 5.19 15.35
CA ASN A 176 -14.66 4.79 16.46
C ASN A 176 -13.50 3.91 15.97
N PHE A 177 -12.34 4.54 15.75
CA PHE A 177 -11.17 3.83 15.24
C PHE A 177 -10.53 2.86 16.24
N LYS A 178 -10.65 3.09 17.56
CA LYS A 178 -10.14 2.16 18.57
C LYS A 178 -10.89 0.83 18.48
N CYS A 179 -12.22 0.90 18.44
CA CYS A 179 -13.09 -0.26 18.20
C CYS A 179 -12.75 -0.95 16.88
N PHE A 180 -12.60 -0.18 15.80
CA PHE A 180 -12.32 -0.73 14.48
C PHE A 180 -10.99 -1.50 14.45
N VAL A 181 -9.92 -0.90 14.98
CA VAL A 181 -8.59 -1.52 15.02
C VAL A 181 -8.60 -2.77 15.90
N GLU A 182 -9.30 -2.74 17.03
CA GLU A 182 -9.44 -3.91 17.90
C GLU A 182 -10.13 -5.08 17.18
N LYS A 183 -11.27 -4.84 16.53
CA LYS A 183 -11.98 -5.90 15.79
C LYS A 183 -11.19 -6.38 14.58
N MET A 184 -10.52 -5.48 13.85
CA MET A 184 -9.66 -5.86 12.74
C MET A 184 -8.47 -6.70 13.21
N TYR A 185 -7.84 -6.34 14.33
CA TYR A 185 -6.76 -7.11 14.94
C TYR A 185 -7.21 -8.54 15.27
N ARG A 186 -8.40 -8.70 15.86
CA ARG A 186 -8.99 -10.03 16.13
C ARG A 186 -9.18 -10.84 14.85
N ILE A 187 -9.78 -10.26 13.81
CA ILE A 187 -9.96 -10.93 12.51
C ILE A 187 -8.62 -11.44 11.95
N ILE A 188 -7.57 -10.62 12.01
CA ILE A 188 -6.23 -10.99 11.54
C ILE A 188 -5.58 -12.02 12.47
N LYS A 189 -5.81 -11.97 13.78
CA LYS A 189 -5.26 -12.91 14.77
C LYS A 189 -5.91 -14.30 14.69
N ASP A 190 -7.20 -14.35 14.41
CA ASP A 190 -8.00 -15.59 14.32
C ASP A 190 -7.70 -16.40 13.04
N GLY A 191 -6.88 -15.87 12.15
CA GLY A 191 -6.33 -16.62 11.04
C GLY A 191 -7.14 -16.58 9.74
N TYR A 192 -6.77 -17.49 8.83
CA TYR A 192 -7.25 -17.48 7.45
C TYR A 192 -8.78 -17.56 7.32
N SER A 193 -9.44 -18.41 8.12
CA SER A 193 -10.90 -18.59 8.03
C SER A 193 -11.65 -17.29 8.36
N SER A 194 -11.26 -16.61 9.43
CA SER A 194 -11.85 -15.32 9.84
C SER A 194 -11.63 -14.24 8.78
N MET A 195 -10.39 -14.11 8.30
CA MET A 195 -10.05 -13.19 7.22
C MET A 195 -10.77 -13.51 5.90
N PHE A 196 -10.96 -14.78 5.55
CA PHE A 196 -11.65 -15.16 4.32
C PHE A 196 -13.13 -14.76 4.37
N LYS A 197 -13.80 -15.00 5.51
CA LYS A 197 -15.21 -14.66 5.76
C LYS A 197 -15.48 -13.16 5.90
N ALA A 198 -14.46 -12.37 6.24
CA ALA A 198 -14.62 -10.93 6.42
C ALA A 198 -15.17 -10.23 5.16
N TYR A 199 -15.99 -9.19 5.37
CA TYR A 199 -16.69 -8.48 4.31
C TYR A 199 -15.73 -7.99 3.21
N ARG A 200 -16.00 -8.30 1.94
CA ARG A 200 -15.04 -8.07 0.84
C ARG A 200 -14.50 -6.63 0.79
N PRO A 201 -15.34 -5.57 0.82
CA PRO A 201 -14.85 -4.21 0.83
C PRO A 201 -13.99 -3.84 2.04
N LEU A 202 -14.23 -4.41 3.23
CA LEU A 202 -13.35 -4.25 4.39
C LEU A 202 -11.94 -4.76 4.06
N LYS A 203 -11.84 -6.02 3.58
CA LYS A 203 -10.56 -6.65 3.23
C LYS A 203 -9.79 -5.84 2.20
N THR A 204 -10.47 -5.44 1.12
CA THR A 204 -9.86 -4.67 0.04
C THR A 204 -9.28 -3.33 0.50
N HIS A 205 -9.92 -2.63 1.44
CA HIS A 205 -9.49 -1.30 1.87
C HIS A 205 -8.52 -1.31 3.06
N PHE A 206 -8.60 -2.31 3.94
CA PHE A 206 -7.94 -2.27 5.25
C PHE A 206 -7.00 -3.43 5.53
N PHE A 207 -7.05 -4.54 4.80
CA PHE A 207 -6.04 -5.58 5.02
C PHE A 207 -4.68 -5.18 4.44
N PRO A 208 -3.58 -5.78 4.92
CA PRO A 208 -2.23 -5.51 4.43
C PRO A 208 -2.12 -5.60 2.90
N GLN A 209 -1.27 -4.75 2.34
CA GLN A 209 -0.99 -4.67 0.90
C GLN A 209 -0.29 -5.94 0.40
N THR A 210 0.54 -6.55 1.25
CA THR A 210 1.16 -7.86 1.04
C THR A 210 0.15 -9.01 0.89
N MET A 211 -1.10 -8.84 1.36
CA MET A 211 -2.19 -9.82 1.15
C MET A 211 -2.98 -9.58 -0.16
N GLN A 212 -2.71 -8.49 -0.87
CA GLN A 212 -3.35 -8.15 -2.14
C GLN A 212 -2.51 -8.65 -3.32
N CYS A 213 -3.10 -8.69 -4.52
CA CYS A 213 -2.36 -8.95 -5.76
C CYS A 213 -1.65 -10.32 -5.83
N ASN A 214 -2.01 -11.24 -4.93
CA ASN A 214 -1.27 -12.45 -4.64
C ASN A 214 0.25 -12.17 -4.52
N TYR A 215 0.57 -11.06 -3.84
CA TYR A 215 1.87 -10.41 -3.90
C TYR A 215 3.01 -11.38 -3.56
N ARG A 216 2.88 -12.21 -2.54
CA ARG A 216 3.91 -13.18 -2.14
C ARG A 216 4.39 -14.07 -3.31
N ILE A 217 3.48 -14.51 -4.17
CA ILE A 217 3.79 -15.37 -5.33
C ILE A 217 4.33 -14.55 -6.52
N ASN A 218 3.99 -13.26 -6.56
CA ASN A 218 4.27 -12.38 -7.70
C ASN A 218 5.29 -11.28 -7.40
N LYS A 219 5.92 -11.27 -6.21
CA LYS A 219 6.71 -10.14 -5.72
C LYS A 219 7.82 -9.72 -6.68
N ASN A 220 8.53 -10.67 -7.27
CA ASN A 220 9.62 -10.44 -8.22
C ASN A 220 9.13 -10.06 -9.64
N LYS A 221 7.81 -9.97 -9.85
CA LYS A 221 7.18 -9.69 -11.15
C LYS A 221 6.55 -8.29 -11.20
N PHE A 222 6.46 -7.62 -10.05
CA PHE A 222 5.90 -6.28 -9.95
C PHE A 222 6.99 -5.21 -9.99
N THR A 223 6.71 -4.11 -10.69
CA THR A 223 7.41 -2.84 -10.49
C THR A 223 6.72 -2.10 -9.33
N ILE A 224 7.39 -2.02 -8.18
CA ILE A 224 6.83 -1.41 -6.98
C ILE A 224 7.11 0.09 -6.96
N LEU A 225 6.04 0.88 -6.81
CA LEU A 225 6.14 2.33 -6.60
C LEU A 225 5.56 2.70 -5.24
N LYS A 226 6.30 3.51 -4.47
CA LYS A 226 5.86 3.98 -3.15
C LYS A 226 5.21 5.35 -3.31
N TYR A 227 3.88 5.39 -3.12
CA TYR A 227 3.14 6.63 -3.02
C TYR A 227 3.34 7.24 -1.63
N ASP A 228 3.98 8.41 -1.58
CA ASP A 228 4.19 9.19 -0.38
C ASP A 228 3.61 10.60 -0.56
N PRO A 229 2.52 10.96 0.16
CA PRO A 229 1.97 12.31 0.17
C PRO A 229 2.97 13.41 0.52
N LYS A 230 4.05 13.09 1.26
CA LYS A 230 5.09 14.04 1.68
C LYS A 230 6.16 14.23 0.61
N ASN A 231 6.28 13.31 -0.34
CA ASN A 231 7.25 13.36 -1.43
C ASN A 231 6.61 12.90 -2.75
N LEU A 232 5.61 13.65 -3.18
CA LEU A 232 4.86 13.33 -4.40
C LEU A 232 5.69 13.53 -5.67
N ASP A 233 6.63 14.48 -5.68
CA ASP A 233 7.46 14.76 -6.85
C ASP A 233 8.32 13.54 -7.25
N THR A 234 8.96 12.90 -6.27
CA THR A 234 9.75 11.67 -6.51
C THR A 234 8.87 10.54 -7.07
N PHE A 235 7.66 10.39 -6.54
CA PHE A 235 6.70 9.41 -7.02
C PHE A 235 6.25 9.69 -8.46
N TYR A 236 5.95 10.95 -8.80
CA TYR A 236 5.54 11.35 -10.15
C TYR A 236 6.67 11.18 -11.17
N LYS A 237 7.89 11.60 -10.83
CA LYS A 237 9.09 11.37 -11.68
C LYS A 237 9.33 9.87 -11.94
N SER A 238 9.08 9.02 -10.95
CA SER A 238 9.19 7.56 -11.12
C SER A 238 8.15 7.01 -12.09
N LEU A 239 6.91 7.54 -12.06
CA LEU A 239 5.86 7.18 -13.02
C LEU A 239 6.20 7.65 -14.43
N GLU A 240 6.60 8.90 -14.59
CA GLU A 240 7.05 9.49 -15.85
C GLU A 240 8.14 8.63 -16.50
N LYS A 241 9.18 8.28 -15.73
CA LYS A 241 10.26 7.41 -16.20
C LYS A 241 9.73 6.09 -16.77
N ILE A 242 8.83 5.41 -16.04
CA ILE A 242 8.26 4.14 -16.50
C ILE A 242 7.42 4.33 -17.77
N PHE A 243 6.66 5.41 -17.88
CA PHE A 243 5.87 5.68 -19.08
C PHE A 243 6.75 5.91 -20.31
N LEU A 244 7.83 6.67 -20.17
CA LEU A 244 8.80 6.89 -21.25
C LEU A 244 9.51 5.59 -21.64
N GLU A 245 9.95 4.77 -20.66
CA GLU A 245 10.53 3.43 -20.89
C GLU A 245 9.54 2.46 -21.58
N GLN A 246 8.24 2.73 -21.51
CA GLN A 246 7.18 1.96 -22.16
C GLN A 246 6.64 2.63 -23.43
N ASN A 247 7.39 3.60 -23.97
CA ASN A 247 7.10 4.30 -25.21
C ASN A 247 5.73 4.99 -25.22
N VAL A 248 5.28 5.48 -24.05
CA VAL A 248 4.15 6.41 -23.99
C VAL A 248 4.61 7.74 -24.60
N PRO A 249 3.90 8.31 -25.60
CA PRO A 249 4.26 9.59 -26.22
C PRO A 249 4.42 10.71 -25.19
N ARG A 250 5.45 11.56 -25.38
CA ARG A 250 5.78 12.67 -24.47
C ARG A 250 4.57 13.53 -24.13
N GLU A 251 3.78 13.91 -25.13
CA GLU A 251 2.54 14.70 -24.97
C GLU A 251 1.58 14.08 -23.94
N LYS A 252 1.38 12.75 -23.99
CA LYS A 252 0.52 12.05 -23.04
C LYS A 252 1.12 12.02 -21.64
N VAL A 253 2.43 11.85 -21.56
CA VAL A 253 3.17 11.88 -20.28
C VAL A 253 3.07 13.25 -19.63
N ASP A 254 3.22 14.33 -20.41
CA ASP A 254 3.07 15.71 -19.96
C ASP A 254 1.65 16.01 -19.47
N PHE A 255 0.65 15.58 -20.23
CA PHE A 255 -0.75 15.68 -19.82
C PHE A 255 -0.99 14.96 -18.48
N ILE A 256 -0.51 13.72 -18.35
CA ILE A 256 -0.66 12.93 -17.12
C ILE A 256 0.05 13.63 -15.95
N ASP A 257 1.29 14.09 -16.12
CA ASP A 257 2.07 14.75 -15.08
C ASP A 257 1.38 16.04 -14.59
N LYS A 258 0.94 16.88 -15.53
CA LYS A 258 0.15 18.09 -15.24
C LYS A 258 -1.10 17.76 -14.41
N GLU A 259 -1.86 16.76 -14.83
CA GLU A 259 -3.12 16.37 -14.18
C GLU A 259 -2.90 15.79 -12.77
N ILE A 260 -1.92 14.91 -12.59
CA ILE A 260 -1.67 14.30 -11.27
C ILE A 260 -1.03 15.28 -10.29
N ARG A 261 -0.35 16.33 -10.75
CA ARG A 261 0.19 17.39 -9.88
C ARG A 261 -0.89 18.37 -9.45
N SER A 262 -1.73 18.80 -10.39
CA SER A 262 -2.74 19.85 -10.17
C SER A 262 -4.03 19.33 -9.53
N ARG A 263 -4.39 18.06 -9.75
CA ARG A 263 -5.70 17.53 -9.34
C ARG A 263 -5.61 16.33 -8.41
N ARG A 264 -6.71 16.11 -7.70
CA ARG A 264 -6.92 14.98 -6.80
C ARG A 264 -8.29 14.39 -7.12
N ILE A 265 -8.38 13.06 -7.16
CA ILE A 265 -9.69 12.42 -7.28
C ILE A 265 -10.59 12.84 -6.11
N HIS A 266 -11.88 13.03 -6.39
CA HIS A 266 -12.90 13.50 -5.45
C HIS A 266 -12.84 12.84 -4.06
N HIS A 267 -12.62 11.53 -4.01
CA HIS A 267 -12.57 10.75 -2.77
C HIS A 267 -11.19 10.70 -2.08
N SER A 268 -10.22 11.48 -2.56
CA SER A 268 -8.94 11.70 -1.89
C SER A 268 -9.17 12.35 -0.52
N THR A 269 -8.39 11.90 0.47
CA THR A 269 -8.37 12.46 1.83
C THR A 269 -7.09 13.23 2.13
N THR A 270 -6.10 13.18 1.23
CA THR A 270 -4.82 13.87 1.36
C THR A 270 -5.03 15.38 1.48
N GLY A 271 -4.34 16.02 2.43
CA GLY A 271 -4.38 17.47 2.65
C GLY A 271 -5.70 18.01 3.26
N LYS A 272 -6.72 17.18 3.46
CA LYS A 272 -7.99 17.63 4.07
C LYS A 272 -7.80 17.78 5.58
N GLN A 273 -8.20 18.93 6.14
CA GLN A 273 -8.09 19.27 7.57
C GLN A 273 -8.52 18.13 8.50
N LYS A 274 -9.68 17.50 8.25
CA LYS A 274 -10.14 16.37 9.09
C LYS A 274 -9.20 15.18 9.11
N THR A 275 -8.47 14.93 8.02
CA THR A 275 -7.45 13.87 7.98
C THR A 275 -6.26 14.26 8.86
N VAL A 276 -5.89 15.54 8.90
CA VAL A 276 -4.81 16.07 9.75
C VAL A 276 -5.19 15.94 11.23
N GLU A 277 -6.38 16.40 11.62
CA GLU A 277 -6.90 16.22 12.99
C GLU A 277 -6.96 14.75 13.40
N PHE A 278 -7.40 13.88 12.49
CA PHE A 278 -7.46 12.45 12.75
C PHE A 278 -6.06 11.86 12.92
N ILE A 279 -5.07 12.27 12.13
CA ILE A 279 -3.68 11.86 12.27
C ILE A 279 -3.16 12.23 13.67
N GLU A 280 -3.34 13.47 14.10
CA GLU A 280 -2.87 13.95 15.41
C GLU A 280 -3.48 13.17 16.57
N LYS A 281 -4.79 12.90 16.52
CA LYS A 281 -5.47 12.07 17.53
C LYS A 281 -4.99 10.62 17.46
N PHE A 282 -4.82 10.08 16.25
CA PHE A 282 -4.50 8.68 16.03
C PHE A 282 -3.12 8.30 16.59
N TYR A 283 -2.09 9.11 16.34
CA TYR A 283 -0.73 8.81 16.79
C TYR A 283 -0.55 8.93 18.31
N LYS A 284 -1.46 9.58 19.03
CA LYS A 284 -1.46 9.64 20.50
C LYS A 284 -1.97 8.32 21.14
N GLU A 285 -2.64 7.46 20.39
CA GLU A 285 -3.24 6.23 20.90
C GLU A 285 -2.29 5.03 20.79
N LYS A 286 -1.30 4.96 21.69
CA LYS A 286 -0.22 3.94 21.67
C LYS A 286 -0.72 2.50 21.46
N ASN A 287 -1.72 2.06 22.22
CA ASN A 287 -2.28 0.69 22.13
C ASN A 287 -2.92 0.42 20.76
N THR A 288 -3.53 1.44 20.14
CA THR A 288 -4.12 1.32 18.80
C THR A 288 -3.02 1.25 17.75
N LEU A 289 -2.00 2.10 17.88
CA LEU A 289 -0.86 2.13 16.98
C LEU A 289 -0.08 0.81 17.01
N GLU A 290 0.16 0.24 18.19
CA GLU A 290 0.83 -1.05 18.35
C GLU A 290 0.09 -2.19 17.63
N LYS A 291 -1.25 -2.24 17.76
CA LYS A 291 -2.06 -3.22 17.03
C LYS A 291 -2.00 -3.03 15.52
N LEU A 292 -2.01 -1.79 15.03
CA LEU A 292 -1.83 -1.55 13.60
C LEU A 292 -0.43 -1.94 13.11
N ILE A 293 0.61 -1.70 13.92
CA ILE A 293 1.96 -2.17 13.60
C ILE A 293 1.98 -3.70 13.49
N LYS A 294 1.32 -4.41 14.41
CA LYS A 294 1.16 -5.88 14.34
C LYS A 294 0.43 -6.32 13.07
N ILE A 295 -0.69 -5.66 12.73
CA ILE A 295 -1.47 -6.01 11.53
C ILE A 295 -0.67 -5.80 10.24
N TYR A 296 0.04 -4.68 10.14
CA TYR A 296 0.74 -4.27 8.92
C TYR A 296 2.24 -4.56 8.93
N TYR A 297 2.73 -5.35 9.88
CA TYR A 297 4.16 -5.61 10.03
C TYR A 297 4.79 -6.08 8.71
N SER A 298 4.14 -6.99 7.99
CA SER A 298 4.61 -7.47 6.69
C SER A 298 4.74 -6.36 5.64
N ASP A 299 3.82 -5.39 5.61
CA ASP A 299 3.90 -4.25 4.70
C ASP A 299 5.09 -3.35 5.03
N PHE A 300 5.39 -3.14 6.32
CA PHE A 300 6.53 -2.34 6.73
C PHE A 300 7.85 -2.98 6.28
N ILE A 301 8.02 -4.26 6.55
CA ILE A 301 9.26 -4.99 6.23
C ILE A 301 9.40 -5.14 4.72
N GLU A 302 8.38 -5.64 4.04
CA GLU A 302 8.47 -6.00 2.62
C GLU A 302 8.65 -4.78 1.71
N PHE A 303 7.98 -3.66 2.02
CA PHE A 303 8.09 -2.44 1.23
C PHE A 303 9.10 -1.44 1.81
N GLY A 304 9.84 -1.80 2.85
CA GLY A 304 10.83 -0.93 3.49
C GLY A 304 10.25 0.40 3.97
N PHE A 305 9.07 0.36 4.60
CA PHE A 305 8.52 1.54 5.29
C PHE A 305 9.03 1.56 6.73
N LYS A 306 9.39 2.75 7.23
CA LYS A 306 9.80 2.92 8.63
C LYS A 306 8.64 2.59 9.57
N ILE A 307 8.90 1.71 10.53
CA ILE A 307 7.97 1.40 11.62
C ILE A 307 7.94 2.60 12.57
N PRO A 308 6.75 3.15 12.91
CA PRO A 308 6.63 4.22 13.89
C PRO A 308 7.19 3.81 15.26
N LYS A 309 7.88 4.72 15.95
CA LYS A 309 8.24 4.55 17.36
C LYS A 309 6.98 4.77 18.22
N ILE A 310 6.79 3.97 19.27
CA ILE A 310 5.67 4.08 20.23
C ILE A 310 6.15 4.72 21.53
#